data_AF-A0A952GB17-F1
#
_entry.id   AF-A0A952GB17-F1
#
_cell.length_a   1.000
_cell.length_b   1.000
_cell.length_c   1.000
_cell.angle_alpha   90.00
_cell.angle_beta   90.00
_cell.angle_gamma   90.00
#
_symmetry.space_group_name_H-M   'P 1'
#
loop_
_entity.id
_entity.type
_entity.pdbx_description
1 polymer ?
#
loop_
_entity_poly.entity_id
_entity_poly.type
_entity_poly.pdbx_seq_one_letter_code
_entity_poly.pdbx_strand_id
1 'polypeptide(L)'
;MAKVLNRHYRAWYAMLLRLYPRRFRERFSDEMPQTFHDMCQERRNANRGLFGFVLWIFFETSVGVIRENATHMTQLSKTTLRVALVALGLLMVPLVASRVVPGWNWPPRAFVLVYVLFFATGMAYALIARKMGSWAYKAGVGLALAAGFVLGWSNMVHVADSENPANLAYFSVLVVGIVGASLARLQPRGLARTLFVMAVTLALIAALLPSGAPPYMARNMVIGHVILVVLFTASGLLFRRASLAGLK
;
A
#
# COMPACT_ATOMS: atom_id res chain seq x y z
N MET A 1 -22.73 -11.29 -49.77
CA MET A 1 -22.78 -11.92 -48.42
C MET A 1 -24.01 -11.52 -47.58
N ALA A 2 -24.55 -10.30 -47.68
CA ALA A 2 -25.70 -9.84 -46.86
C ALA A 2 -27.07 -10.50 -47.19
N LYS A 3 -27.30 -10.94 -48.44
CA LYS A 3 -28.57 -11.59 -48.83
C LYS A 3 -28.75 -13.00 -48.26
N VAL A 4 -27.66 -13.73 -47.98
CA VAL A 4 -27.70 -15.12 -47.48
C VAL A 4 -28.01 -15.15 -45.97
N LEU A 5 -27.43 -14.23 -45.21
CA LEU A 5 -27.64 -14.11 -43.76
C LEU A 5 -29.10 -13.79 -43.40
N ASN A 6 -29.76 -12.98 -44.23
CA ASN A 6 -31.16 -12.56 -44.04
C ASN A 6 -32.15 -13.74 -44.22
N ARG A 7 -31.80 -14.73 -45.03
CA ARG A 7 -32.65 -15.91 -45.31
C ARG A 7 -32.66 -16.89 -44.15
N HIS A 8 -31.51 -17.16 -43.54
CA HIS A 8 -31.41 -18.01 -42.35
C HIS A 8 -32.02 -17.32 -41.12
N TYR A 9 -31.82 -16.01 -40.97
CA TYR A 9 -32.39 -15.21 -39.88
C TYR A 9 -33.93 -15.25 -39.85
N ARG A 10 -34.58 -15.08 -41.01
CA ARG A 10 -36.04 -15.20 -41.13
C ARG A 10 -36.56 -16.60 -40.76
N ALA A 11 -35.80 -17.65 -41.08
CA ALA A 11 -36.18 -19.02 -40.75
C ALA A 11 -36.14 -19.30 -39.24
N TRP A 12 -35.09 -18.82 -38.55
CA TRP A 12 -34.97 -18.93 -37.10
C TRP A 12 -36.02 -18.10 -36.35
N TYR A 13 -36.30 -16.89 -36.82
CA TYR A 13 -37.34 -16.03 -36.24
C TYR A 13 -38.75 -16.63 -36.41
N ALA A 14 -39.06 -17.21 -37.58
CA ALA A 14 -40.32 -17.91 -37.81
C ALA A 14 -40.47 -19.18 -36.95
N MET A 15 -39.35 -19.85 -36.65
CA MET A 15 -39.32 -21.01 -35.75
C MET A 15 -39.56 -20.62 -34.28
N LEU A 16 -38.97 -19.50 -33.82
CA LEU A 16 -39.21 -18.94 -32.48
C LEU A 16 -40.64 -18.41 -32.28
N LEU A 17 -41.22 -17.76 -33.29
CA LEU A 17 -42.62 -17.31 -33.23
C LEU A 17 -43.63 -18.45 -33.20
N ARG A 18 -43.28 -19.63 -33.72
CA ARG A 18 -44.13 -20.85 -33.62
C ARG A 18 -44.23 -21.39 -32.20
N LEU A 19 -43.21 -21.18 -31.38
CA LEU A 19 -43.18 -21.59 -29.97
C LEU A 19 -44.02 -20.69 -29.06
N TYR A 20 -44.42 -19.51 -29.54
CA TYR A 20 -45.20 -18.55 -28.75
C TYR A 20 -46.73 -18.78 -28.80
N PRO A 21 -47.45 -18.62 -27.67
CA PRO A 21 -48.91 -18.72 -27.61
C PRO A 21 -49.60 -17.80 -28.62
N ARG A 22 -50.65 -18.30 -29.31
CA ARG A 22 -51.29 -17.62 -30.46
C ARG A 22 -51.72 -16.16 -30.17
N ARG A 23 -52.27 -15.89 -28.98
CA ARG A 23 -52.72 -14.54 -28.57
C ARG A 23 -51.61 -13.48 -28.54
N PHE A 24 -50.36 -13.88 -28.25
CA PHE A 24 -49.23 -12.96 -28.17
C PHE A 24 -48.59 -12.71 -29.54
N ARG A 25 -48.62 -13.75 -30.39
CA ARG A 25 -48.12 -13.69 -31.77
C ARG A 25 -48.96 -12.76 -32.64
N GLU A 26 -50.29 -12.79 -32.53
CA GLU A 26 -51.15 -11.91 -33.33
C GLU A 26 -51.00 -10.43 -32.97
N ARG A 27 -50.71 -10.11 -31.70
CA ARG A 27 -50.61 -8.73 -31.22
C ARG A 27 -49.26 -8.06 -31.49
N PHE A 28 -48.17 -8.83 -31.54
CA PHE A 28 -46.80 -8.28 -31.55
C PHE A 28 -45.91 -8.80 -32.69
N SER A 29 -46.46 -9.59 -33.63
CA SER A 29 -45.65 -10.19 -34.71
C SER A 29 -45.00 -9.19 -35.64
N ASP A 30 -45.62 -8.02 -35.87
CA ASP A 30 -45.14 -7.00 -36.80
C ASP A 30 -44.12 -6.04 -36.17
N GLU A 31 -44.18 -5.78 -34.86
CA GLU A 31 -43.28 -4.87 -34.14
C GLU A 31 -42.00 -5.55 -33.65
N MET A 32 -42.09 -6.80 -33.21
CA MET A 32 -40.94 -7.54 -32.67
C MET A 32 -39.71 -7.66 -33.59
N PRO A 33 -39.83 -7.78 -34.94
CA PRO A 33 -38.67 -7.79 -35.82
C PRO A 33 -37.90 -6.46 -35.78
N GLN A 34 -38.61 -5.33 -35.66
CA GLN A 34 -38.00 -4.00 -35.59
C GLN A 34 -37.30 -3.79 -34.26
N THR A 35 -37.95 -4.13 -33.14
CA THR A 35 -37.32 -4.01 -31.80
C THR A 35 -36.06 -4.86 -31.69
N PHE A 36 -36.08 -6.07 -32.24
CA PHE A 36 -34.89 -6.93 -32.23
C PHE A 36 -33.77 -6.39 -33.14
N HIS A 37 -34.13 -5.84 -34.30
CA HIS A 37 -33.17 -5.21 -35.19
C HIS A 37 -32.53 -3.98 -34.55
N ASP A 38 -33.33 -3.14 -33.90
CA ASP A 38 -32.88 -1.96 -33.15
C ASP A 38 -31.96 -2.37 -31.99
N MET A 39 -32.30 -3.39 -31.21
CA MET A 39 -31.42 -3.90 -30.14
C MET A 39 -30.07 -4.42 -30.67
N CYS A 40 -30.08 -5.10 -31.81
CA CYS A 40 -28.85 -5.57 -32.45
C CYS A 40 -28.02 -4.41 -33.02
N GLN A 41 -28.66 -3.37 -33.55
CA GLN A 41 -28.01 -2.20 -34.13
C GLN A 41 -27.47 -1.26 -33.05
N GLU A 42 -28.18 -1.08 -31.94
CA GLU A 42 -27.76 -0.32 -30.77
C GLU A 42 -26.56 -0.99 -30.08
N ARG A 43 -26.55 -2.33 -29.97
CA ARG A 43 -25.38 -3.08 -29.47
C ARG A 43 -24.17 -3.03 -30.41
N ARG A 44 -24.38 -2.80 -31.70
CA ARG A 44 -23.29 -2.63 -32.68
C ARG A 44 -22.72 -1.21 -32.67
N ASN A 45 -23.56 -0.19 -32.38
CA ASN A 45 -23.17 1.22 -32.33
C ASN A 45 -22.60 1.67 -30.98
N ALA A 46 -22.86 0.95 -29.88
CA ALA A 46 -22.31 1.24 -28.55
C ALA A 46 -20.84 0.80 -28.41
N ASN A 47 -19.97 1.22 -29.33
CA ASN A 47 -18.52 0.96 -29.39
C ASN A 47 -17.73 1.61 -28.21
N ARG A 48 -18.19 1.44 -26.98
CA ARG A 48 -17.36 1.56 -25.78
C ARG A 48 -16.72 0.18 -25.59
N GLY A 49 -15.41 0.11 -25.79
CA GLY A 49 -14.66 -1.14 -25.83
C GLY A 49 -15.16 -2.14 -24.78
N LEU A 50 -15.65 -3.29 -25.26
CA LEU A 50 -16.20 -4.39 -24.46
C LEU A 50 -15.33 -4.70 -23.25
N PHE A 51 -14.01 -4.57 -23.41
CA PHE A 51 -13.01 -4.71 -22.37
C PHE A 51 -13.16 -3.69 -21.22
N GLY A 52 -13.35 -2.41 -21.53
CA GLY A 52 -13.54 -1.35 -20.53
C GLY A 52 -14.86 -1.48 -19.78
N PHE A 53 -15.93 -1.93 -20.45
CA PHE A 53 -17.22 -2.21 -19.82
C PHE A 53 -17.15 -3.42 -18.87
N VAL A 54 -16.48 -4.50 -19.28
CA VAL A 54 -16.25 -5.67 -18.42
C VAL A 54 -15.39 -5.29 -17.21
N LEU A 55 -14.32 -4.52 -17.41
CA LEU A 55 -13.49 -4.00 -16.32
C LEU A 55 -14.27 -3.11 -15.36
N TRP A 56 -15.15 -2.26 -15.89
CA TRP A 56 -16.03 -1.40 -15.10
C TRP A 56 -16.99 -2.22 -14.23
N ILE A 57 -17.66 -3.22 -14.81
CA ILE A 57 -18.56 -4.11 -14.07
C ILE A 57 -17.79 -4.89 -13.01
N PHE A 58 -16.62 -5.44 -13.32
CA PHE A 58 -15.78 -6.12 -12.34
C PHE A 58 -15.36 -5.20 -11.19
N PHE A 59 -15.02 -3.95 -11.50
CA PHE A 59 -14.66 -2.95 -10.50
C PHE A 59 -15.86 -2.60 -9.61
N GLU A 60 -17.02 -2.33 -10.21
CA GLU A 60 -18.26 -2.02 -9.49
C GLU A 60 -18.70 -3.19 -8.59
N THR A 61 -18.56 -4.42 -9.08
CA THR A 61 -18.85 -5.64 -8.31
C THR A 61 -17.85 -5.82 -7.17
N SER A 62 -16.54 -5.61 -7.42
CA SER A 62 -15.50 -5.73 -6.39
C SER A 62 -15.67 -4.66 -5.31
N VAL A 63 -15.99 -3.42 -5.69
CA VAL A 63 -16.28 -2.32 -4.77
C VAL A 63 -17.56 -2.62 -3.99
N GLY A 64 -18.60 -3.16 -4.63
CA GLY A 64 -19.83 -3.60 -3.98
C GLY A 64 -19.57 -4.65 -2.91
N VAL A 65 -18.82 -5.70 -3.24
CA VAL A 65 -18.42 -6.77 -2.31
C VAL A 65 -17.55 -6.23 -1.16
N ILE A 66 -16.58 -5.37 -1.45
CA ILE A 66 -15.76 -4.75 -0.39
C ILE A 66 -16.62 -3.85 0.51
N ARG A 67 -17.57 -3.09 -0.06
CA ARG A 67 -18.46 -2.18 0.68
C ARG A 67 -19.44 -2.92 1.56
N GLU A 68 -20.05 -3.99 1.04
CA GLU A 68 -21.01 -4.84 1.73
C GLU A 68 -20.34 -5.76 2.75
N ASN A 69 -19.09 -6.17 2.52
CA ASN A 69 -18.30 -6.83 3.54
C ASN A 69 -17.82 -5.81 4.61
N ALA A 70 -17.51 -4.57 4.23
CA ALA A 70 -17.07 -3.54 5.16
C ALA A 70 -18.12 -3.11 6.19
N THR A 71 -19.42 -3.31 5.94
CA THR A 71 -20.47 -3.11 6.95
C THR A 71 -20.39 -4.16 8.06
N HIS A 72 -19.96 -5.39 7.76
CA HIS A 72 -19.77 -6.48 8.74
C HIS A 72 -18.33 -6.59 9.29
N MET A 73 -17.37 -5.89 8.70
CA MET A 73 -15.97 -5.97 9.12
C MET A 73 -15.70 -5.33 10.48
N THR A 74 -14.97 -6.06 11.33
CA THR A 74 -14.41 -5.54 12.58
C THR A 74 -13.51 -4.33 12.33
N GLN A 75 -13.35 -3.46 13.33
CA GLN A 75 -12.47 -2.28 13.25
C GLN A 75 -11.01 -2.66 12.92
N LEU A 76 -10.55 -3.84 13.36
CA LEU A 76 -9.22 -4.36 13.03
C LEU A 76 -9.10 -4.70 11.54
N SER A 77 -10.10 -5.35 10.94
CA SER A 77 -10.09 -5.68 9.51
C SER A 77 -10.11 -4.43 8.64
N LYS A 78 -10.91 -3.41 9.01
CA LYS A 78 -10.91 -2.09 8.33
C LYS A 78 -9.55 -1.41 8.39
N THR A 79 -8.91 -1.44 9.55
CA THR A 79 -7.57 -0.85 9.73
C THR A 79 -6.54 -1.60 8.89
N THR A 80 -6.57 -2.93 8.91
CA THR A 80 -5.66 -3.78 8.14
C THR A 80 -5.80 -3.53 6.65
N LEU A 81 -7.04 -3.45 6.15
CA LEU A 81 -7.31 -3.14 4.75
C LEU A 81 -6.77 -1.75 4.36
N ARG A 82 -7.02 -0.72 5.17
CA ARG A 82 -6.49 0.63 4.92
C ARG A 82 -4.97 0.64 4.86
N VAL A 83 -4.30 0.00 5.82
CA VAL A 83 -2.83 -0.08 5.85
C VAL A 83 -2.31 -0.85 4.64
N ALA A 84 -2.94 -1.97 4.26
CA ALA A 84 -2.58 -2.76 3.09
C ALA A 84 -2.71 -1.95 1.79
N LEU A 85 -3.78 -1.18 1.64
CA LEU A 85 -4.00 -0.32 0.47
C LEU A 85 -2.99 0.82 0.40
N VAL A 86 -2.68 1.46 1.53
CA VAL A 86 -1.64 2.51 1.59
C VAL A 86 -0.27 1.93 1.26
N ALA A 87 0.08 0.78 1.82
CA ALA A 87 1.35 0.08 1.52
C ALA A 87 1.44 -0.30 0.04
N LEU A 88 0.34 -0.79 -0.54
CA LEU A 88 0.28 -1.12 -1.97
C LEU A 88 0.44 0.14 -2.83
N GLY A 89 -0.27 1.22 -2.49
CA GLY A 89 -0.16 2.51 -3.17
C GLY A 89 1.26 3.08 -3.15
N LEU A 90 1.96 2.99 -2.01
CA LEU A 90 3.37 3.37 -1.91
C LEU A 90 4.27 2.46 -2.75
N LEU A 91 4.01 1.14 -2.79
CA LEU A 91 4.76 0.18 -3.62
C LEU A 91 4.60 0.45 -5.12
N MET A 92 3.49 1.06 -5.55
CA MET A 92 3.29 1.41 -6.96
C MET A 92 4.39 2.35 -7.47
N VAL A 93 4.99 3.18 -6.61
CA VAL A 93 6.06 4.10 -7.01
C VAL A 93 7.29 3.35 -7.56
N PRO A 94 7.98 2.48 -6.79
CA PRO A 94 9.11 1.72 -7.32
C PRO A 94 8.69 0.72 -8.41
N LEU A 95 7.45 0.19 -8.37
CA LEU A 95 6.95 -0.73 -9.40
C LEU A 95 6.84 -0.05 -10.76
N VAL A 96 6.23 1.14 -10.81
CA VAL A 96 6.12 1.95 -12.02
C VAL A 96 7.50 2.45 -12.45
N ALA A 97 8.32 2.92 -11.50
CA ALA A 97 9.70 3.33 -11.80
C ALA A 97 10.49 2.22 -12.50
N SER A 98 10.30 0.95 -12.08
CA SER A 98 10.98 -0.19 -12.71
C SER A 98 10.48 -0.55 -14.11
N ARG A 99 9.41 0.08 -14.58
CA ARG A 99 8.90 -0.08 -15.96
C ARG A 99 9.27 1.09 -16.85
N VAL A 100 9.43 2.28 -16.26
CA VAL A 100 9.57 3.55 -17.01
C VAL A 100 11.01 4.05 -17.00
N VAL A 101 11.78 3.80 -15.94
CA VAL A 101 13.14 4.33 -15.78
C VAL A 101 14.16 3.33 -16.30
N PRO A 102 14.93 3.68 -17.36
CA PRO A 102 16.00 2.83 -17.86
C PRO A 102 17.04 2.54 -16.77
N GLY A 103 17.40 1.27 -16.58
CA GLY A 103 18.39 0.84 -15.58
C GLY A 103 17.84 0.62 -14.16
N TRP A 104 16.59 0.99 -13.88
CA TRP A 104 15.97 0.76 -12.57
C TRP A 104 15.29 -0.62 -12.51
N ASN A 105 16.06 -1.70 -12.50
CA ASN A 105 15.51 -3.07 -12.63
C ASN A 105 15.48 -3.81 -11.28
N TRP A 106 14.44 -3.59 -10.49
CA TRP A 106 14.29 -4.29 -9.21
C TRP A 106 13.80 -5.73 -9.41
N PRO A 107 14.37 -6.73 -8.70
CA PRO A 107 13.90 -8.11 -8.81
C PRO A 107 12.54 -8.27 -8.11
N PRO A 108 11.68 -9.22 -8.55
CA PRO A 108 10.36 -9.46 -7.95
C PRO A 108 10.36 -9.57 -6.42
N ARG A 109 11.38 -10.24 -5.86
CA ARG A 109 11.59 -10.38 -4.41
C ARG A 109 11.73 -9.05 -3.68
N ALA A 110 12.35 -8.04 -4.28
CA ALA A 110 12.54 -6.73 -3.66
C ALA A 110 11.20 -6.01 -3.46
N PHE A 111 10.28 -6.12 -4.42
CA PHE A 111 8.93 -5.55 -4.26
C PHE A 111 8.15 -6.19 -3.12
N VAL A 112 8.25 -7.51 -2.96
CA VAL A 112 7.60 -8.21 -1.84
C VAL A 112 8.19 -7.74 -0.51
N LEU A 113 9.51 -7.63 -0.41
CA LEU A 113 10.17 -7.16 0.82
C LEU A 113 9.78 -5.72 1.16
N VAL A 114 9.74 -4.83 0.17
CA VAL A 114 9.32 -3.44 0.37
C VAL A 114 7.86 -3.33 0.75
N TYR A 115 6.99 -4.12 0.12
CA TYR A 115 5.58 -4.16 0.49
C TYR A 115 5.41 -4.60 1.95
N VAL A 116 6.09 -5.68 2.35
CA VAL A 116 6.08 -6.18 3.73
C VAL A 116 6.61 -5.12 4.69
N LEU A 117 7.67 -4.39 4.33
CA LEU A 117 8.22 -3.31 5.14
C LEU A 117 7.21 -2.17 5.34
N PHE A 118 6.56 -1.69 4.26
CA PHE A 118 5.55 -0.63 4.35
C PHE A 118 4.34 -1.08 5.17
N PHE A 119 3.84 -2.29 4.90
CA PHE A 119 2.73 -2.87 5.61
C PHE A 119 3.04 -3.07 7.10
N ALA A 120 4.19 -3.67 7.44
CA ALA A 120 4.60 -3.92 8.81
C ALA A 120 4.76 -2.60 9.60
N THR A 121 5.36 -1.58 8.99
CA THR A 121 5.54 -0.26 9.63
C THR A 121 4.20 0.42 9.89
N GLY A 122 3.31 0.45 8.89
CA GLY A 122 1.97 1.02 9.04
C GLY A 122 1.11 0.24 10.04
N MET A 123 1.24 -1.09 10.05
CA MET A 123 0.50 -1.96 10.96
C MET A 123 1.01 -1.80 12.40
N ALA A 124 2.33 -1.70 12.61
CA ALA A 124 2.92 -1.41 13.92
C ALA A 124 2.38 -0.09 14.48
N TYR A 125 2.39 0.98 13.69
CA TYR A 125 1.80 2.25 14.09
C TYR A 125 0.32 2.09 14.48
N ALA A 126 -0.47 1.47 13.61
CA ALA A 126 -1.91 1.34 13.81
C ALA A 126 -2.27 0.46 15.02
N LEU A 127 -1.50 -0.59 15.32
CA LEU A 127 -1.71 -1.49 16.46
C LEU A 127 -1.27 -0.86 17.78
N ILE A 128 -0.20 -0.06 17.77
CA ILE A 128 0.29 0.60 18.96
C ILE A 128 -0.57 1.84 19.27
N ALA A 129 -0.79 2.70 18.28
CA ALA A 129 -1.52 3.96 18.46
C ALA A 129 -2.99 3.74 18.85
N ARG A 130 -3.63 2.64 18.43
CA ARG A 130 -5.02 2.34 18.83
C ARG A 130 -5.17 2.05 20.33
N LYS A 131 -4.11 1.56 21.00
CA LYS A 131 -4.17 1.16 22.41
C LYS A 131 -3.89 2.32 23.38
N MET A 132 -3.56 3.50 22.85
CA MET A 132 -2.94 4.56 23.63
C MET A 132 -3.78 5.84 23.56
N GLY A 133 -4.08 6.44 24.70
CA GLY A 133 -4.93 7.63 24.78
C GLY A 133 -4.22 8.95 24.49
N SER A 134 -2.91 9.05 24.75
CA SER A 134 -2.19 10.32 24.66
C SER A 134 -1.65 10.62 23.26
N TRP A 135 -1.89 11.84 22.78
CA TRP A 135 -1.37 12.30 21.50
C TRP A 135 0.15 12.33 21.45
N ALA A 136 0.81 12.68 22.55
CA ALA A 136 2.27 12.66 22.64
C ALA A 136 2.83 11.25 22.41
N TYR A 137 2.17 10.21 22.93
CA TYR A 137 2.59 8.82 22.69
C TYR A 137 2.41 8.45 21.22
N LYS A 138 1.24 8.73 20.63
CA LYS A 138 0.98 8.43 19.22
C LYS A 138 1.98 9.12 18.30
N ALA A 139 2.25 10.41 18.53
CA ALA A 139 3.25 11.18 17.80
C ALA A 139 4.66 10.60 17.98
N GLY A 140 5.02 10.19 19.20
CA GLY A 140 6.28 9.50 19.48
C GLY A 140 6.44 8.23 18.65
N VAL A 141 5.42 7.35 18.63
CA VAL A 141 5.43 6.12 17.84
C VAL A 141 5.57 6.43 16.35
N GLY A 142 4.79 7.38 15.84
CA GLY A 142 4.85 7.78 14.43
C GLY A 142 6.24 8.28 14.04
N LEU A 143 6.83 9.15 14.87
CA LEU A 143 8.16 9.71 14.61
C LEU A 143 9.26 8.65 14.70
N ALA A 144 9.18 7.73 15.68
CA ALA A 144 10.13 6.63 15.83
C ALA A 144 10.09 5.67 14.63
N LEU A 145 8.89 5.29 14.19
CA LEU A 145 8.71 4.40 13.04
C LEU A 145 9.14 5.09 11.74
N ALA A 146 8.85 6.38 11.56
CA ALA A 146 9.33 7.13 10.40
C ALA A 146 10.86 7.21 10.36
N ALA A 147 11.52 7.57 11.48
CA ALA A 147 12.97 7.63 11.56
C ALA A 147 13.62 6.25 11.35
N GLY A 148 13.08 5.20 11.99
CA GLY A 148 13.55 3.83 11.82
C GLY A 148 13.37 3.32 10.38
N PHE A 149 12.25 3.67 9.74
CA PHE A 149 12.00 3.36 8.33
C PHE A 149 13.02 4.05 7.42
N VAL A 150 13.24 5.37 7.58
CA VAL A 150 14.22 6.11 6.77
C VAL A 150 15.62 5.54 6.95
N LEU A 151 16.03 5.23 8.17
CA LEU A 151 17.33 4.60 8.47
C LEU A 151 17.44 3.21 7.82
N GLY A 152 16.44 2.35 8.02
CA GLY A 152 16.45 0.99 7.46
C GLY A 152 16.43 0.98 5.94
N TRP A 153 15.64 1.86 5.33
CA TRP A 153 15.54 2.01 3.88
C TRP A 153 16.85 2.50 3.28
N SER A 154 17.39 3.63 3.77
CA SER A 154 18.64 4.19 3.23
C SER A 154 19.79 3.20 3.39
N ASN A 155 19.86 2.51 4.53
CA ASN A 155 20.91 1.53 4.78
C ASN A 155 20.77 0.29 3.90
N MET A 156 19.55 -0.19 3.63
CA MET A 156 19.33 -1.30 2.70
C MET A 156 19.81 -0.95 1.28
N VAL A 157 19.60 0.30 0.84
CA VAL A 157 20.12 0.79 -0.43
C VAL A 157 21.66 0.84 -0.41
N HIS A 158 22.27 1.39 0.65
CA HIS A 158 23.74 1.43 0.74
C HIS A 158 24.39 0.04 0.78
N VAL A 159 23.76 -0.95 1.43
CA VAL A 159 24.26 -2.33 1.44
C VAL A 159 24.11 -3.00 0.08
N ALA A 160 23.09 -2.63 -0.70
CA ALA A 160 22.92 -3.14 -2.06
C ALA A 160 23.93 -2.53 -3.04
N ASP A 161 24.30 -1.25 -2.85
CA ASP A 161 25.16 -0.50 -3.76
C ASP A 161 26.67 -0.55 -3.39
N SER A 162 27.01 -0.91 -2.15
CA SER A 162 28.41 -0.89 -1.69
C SER A 162 28.79 -2.12 -0.88
N GLU A 163 30.03 -2.58 -1.06
CA GLU A 163 30.61 -3.69 -0.31
C GLU A 163 31.18 -3.27 1.06
N ASN A 164 30.91 -2.03 1.52
CA ASN A 164 31.43 -1.55 2.79
C ASN A 164 30.72 -2.25 3.97
N PRO A 165 31.42 -3.08 4.77
CA PRO A 165 30.82 -3.79 5.89
C PRO A 165 30.30 -2.84 6.99
N ALA A 166 30.77 -1.59 7.05
CA ALA A 166 30.30 -0.59 8.00
C ALA A 166 28.79 -0.31 7.90
N ASN A 167 28.20 -0.48 6.71
CA ASN A 167 26.76 -0.27 6.53
C ASN A 167 25.93 -1.28 7.34
N LEU A 168 26.46 -2.49 7.59
CA LEU A 168 25.75 -3.48 8.41
C LEU A 168 25.58 -3.02 9.87
N ALA A 169 26.50 -2.20 10.38
CA ALA A 169 26.44 -1.71 11.75
C ALA A 169 25.19 -0.85 12.01
N TYR A 170 24.67 -0.13 11.01
CA TYR A 170 23.47 0.69 11.18
C TYR A 170 22.20 -0.14 11.48
N PHE A 171 22.15 -1.41 11.07
CA PHE A 171 21.05 -2.30 11.47
C PHE A 171 21.02 -2.56 12.97
N SER A 172 22.15 -2.44 13.68
CA SER A 172 22.19 -2.57 15.14
C SER A 172 21.29 -1.53 15.82
N VAL A 173 21.14 -0.34 15.26
CA VAL A 173 20.23 0.71 15.78
C VAL A 173 18.78 0.22 15.77
N LEU A 174 18.35 -0.43 14.68
CA LEU A 174 17.01 -1.01 14.60
C LEU A 174 16.83 -2.19 15.56
N VAL A 175 17.86 -3.02 15.72
CA VAL A 175 17.87 -4.11 16.71
C VAL A 175 17.70 -3.57 18.13
N VAL A 176 18.44 -2.52 18.50
CA VAL A 176 18.27 -1.81 19.78
C VAL A 176 16.83 -1.31 19.95
N GLY A 177 16.24 -0.76 18.89
CA GLY A 177 14.85 -0.32 18.89
C GLY A 177 13.85 -1.44 19.17
N ILE A 178 13.99 -2.58 18.49
CA ILE A 178 13.11 -3.75 18.66
C ILE A 178 13.27 -4.33 20.06
N VAL A 179 14.50 -4.66 20.46
CA VAL A 179 14.81 -5.26 21.78
C VAL A 179 14.38 -4.32 22.89
N GLY A 180 14.74 -3.04 22.80
CA GLY A 180 14.37 -2.03 23.79
C GLY A 180 12.86 -1.83 23.89
N ALA A 181 12.11 -1.86 22.77
CA ALA A 181 10.65 -1.76 22.79
C ALA A 181 10.00 -2.99 23.44
N SER A 182 10.53 -4.19 23.17
CA SER A 182 10.09 -5.45 23.79
C SER A 182 10.35 -5.46 25.31
N LEU A 183 11.57 -5.10 25.73
CA LEU A 183 11.93 -5.01 27.15
C LEU A 183 11.14 -3.92 27.88
N ALA A 184 10.90 -2.78 27.23
CA ALA A 184 10.07 -1.71 27.75
C ALA A 184 8.59 -2.09 27.84
N ARG A 185 8.15 -3.19 27.20
CA ARG A 185 6.74 -3.59 27.08
C ARG A 185 5.85 -2.44 26.56
N LEU A 186 6.41 -1.64 25.65
CA LEU A 186 5.79 -0.44 25.10
C LEU A 186 5.44 0.65 26.14
N GLN A 187 6.01 0.60 27.36
CA GLN A 187 5.81 1.65 28.36
C GLN A 187 6.52 2.96 27.94
N PRO A 188 5.90 4.14 28.15
CA PRO A 188 6.46 5.41 27.67
C PRO A 188 7.88 5.70 28.20
N ARG A 189 8.13 5.44 29.49
CA ARG A 189 9.47 5.67 30.09
C ARG A 189 10.54 4.78 29.47
N GLY A 190 10.21 3.51 29.22
CA GLY A 190 11.13 2.57 28.60
C GLY A 190 11.41 2.93 27.14
N LEU A 191 10.37 3.24 26.36
CA LEU A 191 10.52 3.68 24.97
C LEU A 191 11.34 4.97 24.82
N ALA A 192 11.18 5.91 25.76
CA ALA A 192 12.00 7.12 25.78
C ALA A 192 13.50 6.78 25.91
N ARG A 193 13.86 5.91 26.86
CA ARG A 193 15.24 5.45 27.04
C ARG A 193 15.74 4.71 25.80
N THR A 194 14.95 3.79 25.24
CA THR A 194 15.30 3.06 24.02
C THR A 194 15.66 4.00 22.89
N LEU A 195 14.86 5.05 22.65
CA LEU A 195 15.10 5.99 21.57
C LEU A 195 16.32 6.89 21.79
N PHE A 196 16.61 7.26 23.05
CA PHE A 196 17.87 7.93 23.37
C PHE A 196 19.07 7.02 23.14
N VAL A 197 18.98 5.74 23.51
CA VAL A 197 20.03 4.76 23.22
C VAL A 197 20.21 4.61 21.70
N MET A 198 19.13 4.46 20.92
CA MET A 198 19.21 4.43 19.45
C MET A 198 19.89 5.67 18.87
N ALA A 199 19.57 6.86 19.39
CA ALA A 199 20.18 8.12 18.95
C ALA A 199 21.70 8.14 19.25
N VAL A 200 22.11 7.71 20.45
CA VAL A 200 23.52 7.60 20.83
C VAL A 200 24.23 6.55 19.98
N THR A 201 23.64 5.37 19.80
CA THR A 201 24.21 4.31 18.96
C THR A 201 24.42 4.80 17.53
N LEU A 202 23.44 5.50 16.95
CA LEU A 202 23.57 6.07 15.61
C LEU A 202 24.68 7.11 15.54
N ALA A 203 24.77 8.01 16.53
CA ALA A 203 25.81 9.03 16.59
C ALA A 203 27.21 8.41 16.71
N LEU A 204 27.37 7.38 17.54
CA LEU A 204 28.64 6.65 17.68
C LEU A 204 29.03 5.94 16.40
N ILE A 205 28.10 5.26 15.72
CA ILE A 205 28.38 4.61 14.44
C ILE A 205 28.82 5.66 13.41
N ALA A 206 28.06 6.76 13.29
CA ALA A 206 28.36 7.81 12.32
C ALA A 206 29.70 8.53 12.58
N ALA A 207 30.14 8.60 13.84
CA ALA A 207 31.40 9.24 14.21
C ALA A 207 32.62 8.31 14.11
N LEU A 208 32.44 7.02 14.41
CA LEU A 208 33.55 6.08 14.57
C LEU A 208 33.78 5.19 13.36
N LEU A 209 32.74 4.88 12.58
CA LEU A 209 32.87 3.99 11.43
C LEU A 209 33.11 4.80 10.14
N PRO A 210 34.18 4.50 9.39
CA PRO A 210 34.41 5.16 8.12
C PRO A 210 33.32 4.79 7.12
N SER A 211 32.62 5.79 6.59
CA SER A 211 31.56 5.59 5.62
C SER A 211 32.05 5.04 4.28
N GLY A 212 33.34 5.21 3.97
CA GLY A 212 33.91 4.89 2.66
C GLY A 212 33.39 5.80 1.54
N ALA A 213 32.61 6.82 1.87
CA ALA A 213 31.98 7.71 0.90
C ALA A 213 32.95 8.82 0.45
N PRO A 214 32.89 9.25 -0.83
CA PRO A 214 33.63 10.41 -1.30
C PRO A 214 33.26 11.69 -0.51
N PRO A 215 34.15 12.70 -0.43
CA PRO A 215 33.93 13.88 0.42
C PRO A 215 32.58 14.61 0.19
N TYR A 216 32.12 14.69 -1.06
CA TYR A 216 30.84 15.34 -1.40
C TYR A 216 29.61 14.57 -0.89
N MET A 217 29.68 13.23 -0.84
CA MET A 217 28.63 12.38 -0.26
C MET A 217 28.71 12.33 1.26
N ALA A 218 29.92 12.33 1.82
CA ALA A 218 30.15 12.28 3.26
C ALA A 218 29.41 13.39 4.01
N ARG A 219 29.41 14.63 3.48
CA ARG A 219 28.64 15.74 4.07
C ARG A 219 27.15 15.45 4.13
N ASN A 220 26.56 14.94 3.05
CA ASN A 220 25.12 14.64 3.00
C ASN A 220 24.76 13.48 3.93
N MET A 221 25.64 12.48 4.06
CA MET A 221 25.47 11.40 5.04
C MET A 221 25.48 11.94 6.47
N VAL A 222 26.44 12.81 6.82
CA VAL A 222 26.49 13.42 8.17
C VAL A 222 25.20 14.18 8.46
N ILE A 223 24.70 14.99 7.51
CA ILE A 223 23.43 15.71 7.67
C ILE A 223 22.27 14.71 7.91
N GLY A 224 22.19 13.64 7.13
CA GLY A 224 21.19 12.59 7.30
C GLY A 224 21.25 11.94 8.69
N HIS A 225 22.44 11.60 9.17
CA HIS A 225 22.63 11.04 10.51
C HIS A 225 22.22 12.01 11.61
N VAL A 226 22.62 13.28 11.52
CA VAL A 226 22.22 14.32 12.49
C VAL A 226 20.71 14.46 12.54
N ILE A 227 20.03 14.51 11.38
CA ILE A 227 18.57 14.57 11.32
C ILE A 227 17.95 13.35 12.02
N LEU A 228 18.44 12.14 11.73
CA LEU A 228 17.91 10.92 12.36
C LEU A 228 18.15 10.88 13.88
N VAL A 229 19.31 11.32 14.36
CA VAL A 229 19.60 11.48 15.79
C VAL A 229 18.62 12.44 16.45
N VAL A 230 18.34 13.58 15.81
CA VAL A 230 17.34 14.55 16.27
C VAL A 230 15.94 13.93 16.30
N LEU A 231 15.54 13.19 15.26
CA LEU A 231 14.22 12.55 15.20
C LEU A 231 14.04 11.48 16.28
N PHE A 232 15.04 10.63 16.52
CA PHE A 232 15.00 9.65 17.61
C PHE A 232 14.94 10.34 18.98
N THR A 233 15.74 11.39 19.18
CA THR A 233 15.73 12.18 20.42
C THR A 233 14.38 12.86 20.64
N ALA A 234 13.83 13.51 19.62
CA ALA A 234 12.52 14.16 19.68
C ALA A 234 11.40 13.16 19.99
N SER A 235 11.45 11.97 19.37
CA SER A 235 10.51 10.89 19.68
C SER A 235 10.65 10.44 21.14
N GLY A 236 11.88 10.26 21.64
CA GLY A 236 12.14 9.94 23.04
C GLY A 236 11.59 10.99 24.01
N LEU A 237 11.72 12.28 23.67
CA LEU A 237 11.14 13.38 24.44
C LEU A 237 9.61 13.35 24.45
N LEU A 238 8.96 13.00 23.35
CA LEU A 238 7.50 12.82 23.29
C LEU A 238 7.03 11.70 24.22
N PHE A 239 7.73 10.57 24.24
CA PHE A 239 7.43 9.48 25.18
C PHE A 239 7.69 9.86 26.65
N ARG A 240 8.74 10.65 26.92
CA ARG A 240 8.98 11.21 28.25
C ARG A 240 7.83 12.12 28.69
N ARG A 241 7.34 13.01 27.81
CA ARG A 241 6.15 13.84 28.07
C ARG A 241 4.90 13.00 28.34
N ALA A 242 4.66 11.98 27.51
CA ALA A 242 3.54 11.05 27.71
C ALA A 242 3.62 10.32 29.06
N SER A 243 4.84 10.00 29.53
CA SER A 243 5.04 9.36 30.84
C SER A 243 4.68 10.28 32.01
N LEU A 244 4.93 11.58 31.89
CA LEU A 244 4.62 12.57 32.93
C LEU A 244 3.12 12.88 32.97
N ALA A 245 2.46 12.86 31.81
CA ALA A 245 1.02 13.07 31.73
C ALA A 245 0.20 11.93 32.34
N GLY A 246 0.71 10.68 32.32
CA GLY A 246 0.03 9.53 32.94
C GLY A 246 0.27 9.36 34.45
N LEU A 247 1.03 10.25 35.09
CA LEU A 247 1.23 10.29 36.54
C LEU A 247 0.32 11.31 37.24
N LYS A 248 -0.37 12.14 36.46
CA LYS A 248 -1.37 13.10 36.92
C LYS A 248 -2.74 12.47 36.81
#